data_AF-A0A7V6G9W9-F1
#
_entry.id   AF-A0A7V6G9W9-F1
#
_cell.length_a   1.000
_cell.length_b   1.000
_cell.length_c   1.000
_cell.angle_alpha   90.00
_cell.angle_beta   90.00
_cell.angle_gamma   90.00
#
_symmetry.space_group_name_H-M   'P 1'
#
loop_
_entity.id
_entity.type
_entity.pdbx_description
1 polymer ?
#
loop_
_entity_poly.entity_id
_entity_poly.type
_entity_poly.pdbx_seq_one_letter_code
_entity_poly.pdbx_strand_id
1 'polypeptide(L)'
;MAKKISRFGEFLFLFTIFLCAVPLSDLLLGLFQISSFTAALVSVSGIVVFSAFFYHKVLMIDRVFIAILSIRCLKEYIYIVSFMYGMLITAFATAYYCIDRVYQPASSYIKWFYFSAITMTTVGYGDITPINGLMQVLVSLESFIGYISLPIFFTIGLSLLMKDTCR
;
A
#
# COMPACT_ATOMS: atom_id res chain seq x y z
N MET A 1 10.08 7.34 5.94
CA MET A 1 11.08 7.51 7.02
C MET A 1 10.71 6.52 8.11
N ALA A 2 11.58 5.52 8.34
CA ALA A 2 11.34 4.34 9.17
C ALA A 2 10.62 4.68 10.49
N LYS A 3 9.47 4.06 10.77
CA LYS A 3 8.87 4.23 12.09
C LYS A 3 9.71 3.49 13.10
N LYS A 4 10.10 4.29 14.08
CA LYS A 4 10.89 3.98 15.25
C LYS A 4 10.41 2.66 15.88
N ILE A 5 11.27 1.65 15.80
CA ILE A 5 11.26 0.47 16.66
C ILE A 5 11.00 0.93 18.10
N SER A 6 10.05 0.27 18.77
CA SER A 6 9.72 0.55 20.16
C SER A 6 10.97 0.35 21.01
N ARG A 7 11.58 1.47 21.44
CA ARG A 7 12.74 1.49 22.35
C ARG A 7 12.52 0.66 23.61
N PHE A 8 11.27 0.39 23.97
CA PHE A 8 10.89 -0.45 25.09
C PHE A 8 11.20 -1.94 24.86
N GLY A 9 11.03 -2.43 23.63
CA GLY A 9 11.35 -3.82 23.26
C GLY A 9 12.85 -4.08 23.22
N GLU A 10 13.64 -3.12 22.72
CA GLU A 10 15.10 -3.19 22.75
C GLU A 10 15.64 -3.17 24.19
N PHE A 11 15.04 -2.35 25.07
CA PHE A 11 15.46 -2.25 26.47
C PHE A 11 15.14 -3.52 27.28
N LEU A 12 13.94 -4.10 27.09
CA LEU A 12 13.52 -5.33 27.76
C LEU A 12 14.30 -6.56 27.25
N PHE A 13 14.71 -6.56 25.99
CA PHE A 13 15.56 -7.58 25.38
C PHE A 13 17.01 -7.53 25.90
N LEU A 14 17.60 -6.33 26.01
CA LEU A 14 18.92 -6.15 26.60
C LEU A 14 18.94 -6.53 28.09
N PHE A 15 17.86 -6.25 28.81
CA PHE A 15 17.72 -6.59 30.23
C PHE A 15 17.63 -8.10 30.48
N THR A 16 16.96 -8.85 29.60
CA THR A 16 16.82 -10.32 29.72
C THR A 16 18.09 -11.08 29.31
N ILE A 17 18.85 -10.58 28.32
CA ILE A 17 20.17 -11.12 27.96
C ILE A 17 21.18 -10.97 29.10
N PHE A 18 21.17 -9.82 29.79
CA PHE A 18 22.12 -9.53 30.86
C PHE A 18 21.87 -10.34 32.13
N LEU A 19 20.61 -10.63 32.47
CA LEU A 19 20.23 -11.41 33.66
C LEU A 19 20.39 -12.92 33.49
N CYS A 20 20.29 -13.45 32.27
CA CYS A 20 20.42 -14.89 32.01
C CYS A 20 21.85 -15.37 31.72
N ALA A 21 22.79 -14.48 31.37
CA ALA A 21 24.15 -14.86 31.01
C ALA A 21 24.99 -15.39 32.20
N VAL A 22 24.78 -14.83 33.40
CA VAL A 22 25.57 -15.14 34.59
C VAL A 22 25.13 -16.45 35.28
N PRO A 23 23.84 -16.67 35.62
CA PRO A 23 23.45 -17.86 36.38
C PRO A 23 23.47 -19.17 35.56
N LEU A 24 23.47 -19.09 34.23
CA LEU A 24 23.56 -20.27 33.36
C LEU A 24 24.98 -20.84 33.28
N SER A 25 25.99 -19.98 33.43
CA SER A 25 27.41 -20.37 33.45
C SER A 25 27.78 -21.12 34.74
N ASP A 26 27.25 -20.68 35.88
CA ASP A 26 27.44 -21.32 37.18
C ASP A 26 26.67 -22.66 37.30
N LEU A 27 25.48 -22.75 36.70
CA LEU A 27 24.67 -23.99 36.71
C LEU A 27 25.30 -25.12 35.88
N LEU A 28 25.92 -24.79 34.74
CA LEU A 28 26.61 -25.76 33.87
C LEU A 28 27.91 -26.29 34.47
N LEU A 29 28.64 -25.44 35.21
CA LEU A 29 29.86 -25.83 35.94
C LEU A 29 29.56 -26.82 37.07
N GLY A 30 28.41 -26.67 37.75
CA GLY A 30 28.01 -27.55 38.85
C GLY A 30 27.53 -28.94 38.44
N LEU A 31 27.02 -29.12 37.21
CA LEU A 31 26.31 -30.34 36.81
C LEU A 31 27.13 -31.32 35.96
N PHE A 32 28.18 -30.86 35.25
CA PHE A 32 28.86 -31.70 34.23
C PHE A 32 30.40 -31.78 34.30
N GLN A 33 31.10 -31.11 35.24
CA GLN A 33 32.58 -31.11 35.35
C GLN A 33 33.34 -30.90 34.01
N ILE A 34 32.83 -30.02 33.14
CA ILE A 34 33.48 -29.72 31.85
C ILE A 34 34.36 -28.46 31.99
N SER A 35 35.41 -28.35 31.17
CA SER A 35 36.28 -27.17 31.12
C SER A 35 35.48 -25.86 30.93
N SER A 36 35.89 -24.80 31.63
CA SER A 36 35.21 -23.50 31.66
C SER A 36 34.96 -22.89 30.28
N PHE A 37 35.86 -23.17 29.32
CA PHE A 37 35.78 -22.65 27.96
C PHE A 37 34.64 -23.26 27.13
N THR A 38 34.39 -24.56 27.26
CA THR A 38 33.33 -25.26 26.50
C THR A 38 31.93 -24.90 27.02
N ALA A 39 31.78 -24.71 28.33
CA ALA A 39 30.50 -24.28 28.92
C ALA A 39 30.10 -22.86 28.46
N ALA A 40 31.07 -21.96 28.33
CA ALA A 40 30.86 -20.61 27.79
C ALA A 40 30.45 -20.62 26.30
N LEU A 41 31.05 -21.49 25.49
CA LEU A 41 30.69 -21.60 24.07
C LEU A 41 29.27 -22.17 23.86
N VAL A 42 28.86 -23.14 24.69
CA VAL A 42 27.52 -23.75 24.62
C VAL A 42 26.43 -22.79 25.10
N SER A 43 26.68 -22.02 26.17
CA SER A 43 25.71 -21.02 26.64
C SER A 43 25.53 -19.89 25.64
N VAL A 44 26.61 -19.38 25.04
CA VAL A 44 26.55 -18.33 24.02
C VAL A 44 25.82 -18.82 22.76
N SER A 45 26.13 -20.02 22.28
CA SER A 45 25.44 -20.59 21.11
C SER A 45 23.96 -20.85 21.37
N GLY A 46 23.60 -21.33 22.56
CA GLY A 46 22.19 -21.50 22.97
C GLY A 46 21.42 -20.18 22.99
N ILE A 47 22.03 -19.11 23.54
CA ILE A 47 21.41 -17.78 23.59
C ILE A 47 21.24 -17.19 22.17
N VAL A 48 22.21 -17.37 21.29
CA VAL A 48 22.13 -16.89 19.89
C VAL A 48 21.03 -17.62 19.12
N VAL A 49 20.92 -18.94 19.27
CA VAL A 49 19.88 -19.72 18.57
C VAL A 49 18.49 -19.38 19.09
N PHE A 50 18.33 -19.26 20.41
CA PHE A 50 17.04 -18.92 21.03
C PHE A 50 16.60 -17.50 20.66
N SER A 51 17.52 -16.53 20.67
CA SER A 51 17.24 -15.15 20.24
C SER A 51 16.89 -15.06 18.75
N ALA A 52 17.59 -15.80 17.88
CA ALA A 52 17.26 -15.85 16.45
C ALA A 52 15.89 -16.47 16.19
N PHE A 53 15.54 -17.55 16.87
CA PHE A 53 14.23 -18.20 16.77
C PHE A 53 13.09 -17.28 17.24
N PHE A 54 13.29 -16.62 18.39
CA PHE A 54 12.30 -15.70 18.96
C PHE A 54 12.12 -14.45 18.08
N TYR A 55 13.23 -13.89 17.58
CA TYR A 55 13.23 -12.76 16.65
C TYR A 55 12.45 -13.08 15.36
N HIS A 56 12.65 -14.28 14.80
CA HIS A 56 11.93 -14.71 13.60
C HIS A 56 10.42 -14.84 13.82
N LYS A 57 9.98 -15.28 15.01
CA LYS A 57 8.55 -15.41 15.36
C LYS A 57 7.89 -14.06 15.64
N VAL A 58 8.59 -13.16 16.33
CA VAL A 58 8.14 -11.79 16.58
C VAL A 58 7.97 -11.03 15.26
N LEU A 59 8.93 -11.12 14.34
CA LEU A 59 8.82 -10.51 13.00
C LEU A 59 7.66 -11.03 12.14
N MET A 60 7.18 -12.25 12.41
CA MET A 60 6.10 -12.86 11.64
C MET A 60 4.72 -12.35 12.07
N ILE A 61 4.55 -11.99 13.36
CA ILE A 61 3.29 -11.48 13.91
C ILE A 61 2.99 -10.07 13.36
N ASP A 62 4.00 -9.20 13.26
CA ASP A 62 3.84 -7.85 12.72
C ASP A 62 3.43 -7.83 11.24
N ARG A 63 4.00 -8.73 10.41
CA ARG A 63 3.68 -8.81 8.98
C ARG A 63 2.23 -9.21 8.70
N VAL A 64 1.67 -10.12 9.50
CA VAL A 64 0.29 -10.61 9.30
C VAL A 64 -0.73 -9.54 9.71
N PHE A 65 -0.48 -8.82 10.81
CA PHE A 65 -1.36 -7.76 11.26
C PHE A 65 -1.38 -6.54 10.31
N ILE A 66 -0.21 -6.14 9.78
CA ILE A 66 -0.09 -5.10 8.74
C ILE A 66 -0.78 -5.53 7.44
N ALA A 67 -0.67 -6.80 7.05
CA ALA A 67 -1.34 -7.31 5.85
C ALA A 67 -2.88 -7.24 5.97
N ILE A 68 -3.44 -7.60 7.13
CA ILE A 68 -4.90 -7.55 7.37
C ILE A 68 -5.41 -6.10 7.40
N LEU A 69 -4.69 -5.19 8.05
CA LEU A 69 -5.04 -3.76 8.11
C LEU A 69 -4.94 -3.10 6.72
N SER A 70 -3.92 -3.44 5.95
CA SER A 70 -3.69 -2.97 4.58
C SER A 70 -4.82 -3.36 3.63
N ILE A 71 -5.37 -4.58 3.74
CA ILE A 71 -6.46 -5.06 2.87
C ILE A 71 -7.76 -4.25 3.08
N ARG A 72 -8.06 -3.84 4.32
CA ARG A 72 -9.27 -3.04 4.62
C ARG A 72 -9.16 -1.61 4.06
N CYS A 73 -8.01 -0.97 4.28
CA CYS A 73 -7.73 0.39 3.78
C CYS A 73 -7.73 0.42 2.24
N LEU A 74 -7.17 -0.61 1.60
CA LEU A 74 -7.16 -0.74 0.13
C LEU A 74 -8.57 -0.85 -0.46
N LYS A 75 -9.49 -1.58 0.19
CA LYS A 75 -10.88 -1.72 -0.28
C LYS A 75 -11.62 -0.38 -0.26
N GLU A 76 -11.53 0.37 0.83
CA GLU A 76 -12.15 1.70 0.96
C GLU A 76 -11.55 2.68 -0.05
N TYR A 77 -10.24 2.64 -0.22
CA TYR A 77 -9.52 3.45 -1.20
C TYR A 77 -9.96 3.16 -2.65
N ILE A 78 -10.00 1.88 -3.06
CA ILE A 78 -10.46 1.47 -4.40
C ILE A 78 -11.90 1.94 -4.64
N TYR A 79 -12.77 1.83 -3.63
CA TYR A 79 -14.16 2.29 -3.75
C TYR A 79 -14.24 3.81 -3.97
N ILE A 80 -13.50 4.60 -3.20
CA ILE A 80 -13.46 6.06 -3.33
C ILE A 80 -12.93 6.49 -4.71
N VAL A 81 -11.82 5.90 -5.16
CA VAL A 81 -11.23 6.21 -6.48
C VAL A 81 -12.19 5.84 -7.60
N SER A 82 -12.81 4.66 -7.53
CA SER A 82 -13.77 4.20 -8.54
C SER A 82 -14.99 5.10 -8.60
N PHE A 83 -15.52 5.51 -7.45
CA PHE A 83 -16.66 6.43 -7.37
C PHE A 83 -16.33 7.80 -7.98
N MET A 84 -15.18 8.37 -7.63
CA MET A 84 -14.77 9.67 -8.13
C MET A 84 -14.41 9.64 -9.63
N TYR A 85 -13.80 8.57 -10.15
CA TYR A 85 -13.64 8.36 -11.60
C TYR A 85 -14.99 8.26 -12.31
N GLY A 86 -15.93 7.50 -11.74
CA GLY A 86 -17.28 7.40 -12.27
C GLY A 86 -17.99 8.75 -12.36
N MET A 87 -17.84 9.60 -11.34
CA MET A 87 -18.40 10.96 -11.33
C MET A 87 -17.77 11.89 -12.37
N LEU A 88 -16.46 11.79 -12.62
CA LEU A 88 -15.81 12.55 -13.70
C LEU A 88 -16.29 12.11 -15.07
N ILE A 89 -16.37 10.79 -15.31
CA ILE A 89 -16.85 10.24 -16.58
C ILE A 89 -18.30 10.69 -16.85
N THR A 90 -19.20 10.62 -15.86
CA THR A 90 -20.58 11.09 -16.02
C THR A 90 -20.68 12.60 -16.26
N ALA A 91 -19.82 13.40 -15.62
CA ALA A 91 -19.77 14.85 -15.82
C ALA A 91 -19.38 15.21 -17.26
N PHE A 92 -18.29 14.63 -17.78
CA PHE A 92 -17.86 14.85 -19.18
C PHE A 92 -18.86 14.28 -20.19
N ALA A 93 -19.43 13.10 -19.93
CA ALA A 93 -20.48 12.52 -20.75
C ALA A 93 -21.71 13.43 -20.89
N THR A 94 -22.12 14.06 -19.78
CA THR A 94 -23.22 15.02 -19.77
C THR A 94 -22.86 16.27 -20.56
N ALA A 95 -21.63 16.78 -20.42
CA ALA A 95 -21.16 17.93 -21.20
C ALA A 95 -21.19 17.64 -22.72
N TYR A 96 -20.69 16.47 -23.13
CA TYR A 96 -20.75 16.04 -24.53
C TYR A 96 -22.18 15.89 -25.03
N TYR A 97 -23.05 15.27 -24.24
CA TYR A 97 -24.45 15.11 -24.59
C TYR A 97 -25.17 16.45 -24.74
N CYS A 98 -24.90 17.43 -23.86
CA CYS A 98 -25.43 18.79 -24.00
C CYS A 98 -24.96 19.46 -25.29
N ILE A 99 -23.68 19.32 -25.65
CA ILE A 99 -23.14 19.88 -26.90
C ILE A 99 -23.76 19.19 -28.10
N ASP A 100 -23.80 17.86 -28.13
CA ASP A 100 -24.46 17.09 -29.18
C ASP A 100 -25.93 17.52 -29.36
N ARG A 101 -26.68 17.70 -28.26
CA ARG A 101 -28.07 18.18 -28.33
C ARG A 101 -28.23 19.57 -28.95
N VAL A 102 -27.24 20.46 -28.81
CA VAL A 102 -27.28 21.80 -29.40
C VAL A 102 -26.92 21.78 -30.88
N TYR A 103 -25.95 20.96 -31.30
CA TYR A 103 -25.44 20.97 -32.68
C TYR A 103 -26.12 19.92 -33.58
N GLN A 104 -26.33 18.69 -33.08
CA GLN A 104 -26.94 17.56 -33.81
C GLN A 104 -27.60 16.56 -32.83
N PRO A 105 -28.93 16.61 -32.62
CA PRO A 105 -29.61 15.84 -31.57
C PRO A 105 -29.85 14.35 -31.92
N ALA A 106 -28.88 13.66 -32.50
CA ALA A 106 -29.04 12.29 -33.02
C ALA A 106 -28.45 11.19 -32.10
N SER A 107 -27.58 11.53 -31.14
CA SER A 107 -26.83 10.54 -30.37
C SER A 107 -27.48 10.21 -29.02
N SER A 108 -27.37 8.95 -28.59
CA SER A 108 -27.80 8.53 -27.24
C SER A 108 -26.82 8.98 -26.17
N TYR A 109 -27.30 9.23 -24.95
CA TYR A 109 -26.43 9.54 -23.81
C TYR A 109 -25.38 8.44 -23.55
N ILE A 110 -25.77 7.18 -23.70
CA ILE A 110 -24.88 6.03 -23.52
C ILE A 110 -23.67 6.07 -24.46
N LYS A 111 -23.85 6.56 -25.69
CA LYS A 111 -22.75 6.75 -26.65
C LYS A 111 -21.72 7.75 -26.12
N TRP A 112 -22.17 8.87 -25.54
CA TRP A 112 -21.29 9.89 -24.96
C TRP A 112 -20.69 9.48 -23.61
N PHE A 113 -21.40 8.66 -22.83
CA PHE A 113 -20.85 8.02 -21.63
C PHE A 113 -19.68 7.09 -21.97
N TYR A 114 -19.85 6.24 -22.98
CA TYR A 114 -18.78 5.40 -23.49
C TYR A 114 -17.62 6.22 -24.04
N PHE A 115 -17.89 7.27 -24.83
CA PHE A 115 -16.86 8.18 -25.35
C PHE A 115 -16.02 8.85 -24.25
N SER A 116 -16.69 9.36 -23.21
CA SER A 116 -16.05 9.91 -22.01
C SER A 116 -15.18 8.85 -21.33
N ALA A 117 -15.70 7.63 -21.11
CA ALA A 117 -14.94 6.56 -20.47
C ALA A 117 -13.65 6.20 -21.24
N ILE A 118 -13.70 6.05 -22.57
CA ILE A 118 -12.52 5.71 -23.37
C ILE A 118 -11.53 6.89 -23.52
N THR A 119 -12.01 8.12 -23.39
CA THR A 119 -11.19 9.34 -23.44
C THR A 119 -10.49 9.57 -22.10
N MET A 120 -11.23 9.47 -20.99
CA MET A 120 -10.69 9.57 -19.63
C MET A 120 -9.64 8.49 -19.34
N THR A 121 -9.86 7.26 -19.82
CA THR A 121 -8.91 6.15 -19.68
C THR A 121 -7.80 6.17 -20.73
N THR A 122 -7.80 7.14 -21.65
CA THR A 122 -6.82 7.28 -22.75
C THR A 122 -6.76 6.07 -23.70
N VAL A 123 -7.80 5.23 -23.72
CA VAL A 123 -7.89 4.06 -24.62
C VAL A 123 -8.15 4.50 -26.05
N GLY A 124 -9.13 5.39 -26.25
CA GLY A 124 -9.41 6.03 -27.54
C GLY A 124 -9.52 5.08 -28.75
N TYR A 125 -10.52 4.17 -28.77
CA TYR A 125 -10.70 3.21 -29.87
C TYR A 125 -10.89 3.84 -31.27
N GLY A 126 -11.26 5.12 -31.33
CA GLY A 126 -11.39 5.87 -32.58
C GLY A 126 -12.72 5.66 -33.32
N ASP A 127 -13.69 5.00 -32.69
CA ASP A 127 -15.04 4.78 -33.21
C ASP A 127 -15.97 6.00 -33.04
N ILE A 128 -15.66 6.88 -32.10
CA ILE A 128 -16.35 8.16 -31.88
C ILE A 128 -15.31 9.28 -31.93
N THR A 129 -15.62 10.34 -32.66
CA THR A 129 -14.75 11.52 -32.82
C THR A 129 -15.52 12.80 -32.48
N PRO A 130 -14.81 13.85 -32.01
CA PRO A 130 -15.45 15.11 -31.65
C PRO A 130 -16.07 15.79 -32.87
N ILE A 131 -17.34 16.19 -32.74
CA ILE A 131 -18.15 16.74 -33.85
C ILE A 131 -17.80 18.18 -34.23
N ASN A 132 -17.19 18.95 -33.33
CA ASN A 132 -16.85 20.36 -33.52
C ASN A 132 -15.63 20.79 -32.68
N GLY A 133 -15.13 22.00 -32.93
CA GLY A 133 -13.94 22.53 -32.22
C GLY A 133 -14.12 22.67 -30.71
N LEU A 134 -15.35 22.93 -30.23
CA LEU A 134 -15.62 23.03 -28.79
C LEU A 134 -15.49 21.66 -28.11
N MET A 135 -16.01 20.61 -28.75
CA MET A 135 -15.85 19.23 -28.29
C MET A 135 -14.39 18.78 -28.36
N GLN A 136 -13.61 19.21 -29.37
CA GLN A 136 -12.17 18.93 -29.43
C GLN A 136 -11.40 19.51 -28.23
N VAL A 137 -11.73 20.74 -27.81
CA VAL A 137 -11.14 21.35 -26.62
C VAL A 137 -11.50 20.55 -25.36
N LEU A 138 -12.76 20.15 -25.22
CA LEU A 138 -13.21 19.34 -24.08
C LEU A 138 -12.53 17.98 -24.02
N VAL A 139 -12.43 17.28 -25.15
CA VAL A 139 -11.72 15.99 -25.26
C VAL A 139 -10.27 16.14 -24.84
N SER A 140 -9.60 17.21 -25.29
CA SER A 140 -8.22 17.49 -24.92
C SER A 140 -8.05 17.72 -23.41
N LEU A 141 -8.97 18.48 -22.80
CA LEU A 141 -8.99 18.71 -21.35
C LEU A 141 -9.25 17.42 -20.57
N GLU A 142 -10.21 16.62 -21.02
CA GLU A 142 -10.56 15.35 -20.40
C GLU A 142 -9.37 14.37 -20.43
N SER A 143 -8.71 14.21 -21.57
CA SER A 143 -7.52 13.35 -21.69
C SER A 143 -6.39 13.82 -20.77
N PHE A 144 -6.19 15.13 -20.62
CA PHE A 144 -5.18 15.68 -19.73
C PHE A 144 -5.51 15.41 -18.25
N ILE A 145 -6.77 15.57 -17.85
CA ILE A 145 -7.25 15.25 -16.49
C ILE A 145 -7.12 13.75 -16.21
N GLY A 146 -7.51 12.89 -17.14
CA GLY A 146 -7.35 11.44 -17.03
C GLY A 146 -5.89 11.05 -16.79
N TYR A 147 -4.99 11.56 -17.63
CA TYR A 147 -3.56 11.30 -17.54
C TYR A 147 -2.92 11.76 -16.21
N ILE A 148 -3.28 12.94 -15.71
CA ILE A 148 -2.73 13.48 -14.45
C ILE A 148 -3.33 12.79 -13.22
N SER A 149 -4.60 12.44 -13.27
CA SER A 149 -5.32 11.94 -12.10
C SER A 149 -4.90 10.51 -11.72
N LEU A 150 -4.65 9.63 -12.70
CA LEU A 150 -4.14 8.26 -12.51
C LEU A 150 -2.91 8.18 -11.57
N PRO A 151 -1.78 8.86 -11.86
CA PRO A 151 -0.58 8.80 -11.02
C PRO A 151 -0.76 9.48 -9.66
N ILE A 152 -1.60 10.52 -9.56
CA ILE A 152 -1.90 11.18 -8.28
C ILE A 152 -2.59 10.20 -7.34
N PHE A 153 -3.65 9.53 -7.81
CA PHE A 153 -4.31 8.50 -7.01
C PHE A 153 -3.32 7.40 -6.65
N PHE A 154 -2.63 6.83 -7.64
CA PHE A 154 -1.64 5.79 -7.35
C PHE A 154 -0.63 6.19 -6.25
N THR A 155 -0.12 7.42 -6.30
CA THR A 155 0.83 7.95 -5.31
C THR A 155 0.19 8.12 -3.92
N ILE A 156 -1.06 8.60 -3.85
CA ILE A 156 -1.80 8.73 -2.59
C ILE A 156 -2.07 7.34 -2.00
N GLY A 157 -2.55 6.39 -2.80
CA GLY A 157 -2.77 5.01 -2.38
C GLY A 157 -1.49 4.37 -1.86
N LEU A 158 -0.37 4.55 -2.56
CA LEU A 158 0.94 4.07 -2.11
C LEU A 158 1.37 4.74 -0.80
N SER A 159 1.17 6.05 -0.67
CA SER A 159 1.51 6.79 0.55
C SER A 159 0.72 6.31 1.77
N LEU A 160 -0.57 5.96 1.59
CA LEU A 160 -1.40 5.38 2.64
C LEU A 160 -0.87 4.00 3.05
N LEU A 161 -0.55 3.13 2.08
CA LEU A 161 0.03 1.82 2.34
C LEU A 161 1.38 1.91 3.09
N MET A 162 2.24 2.84 2.69
CA MET A 162 3.54 3.05 3.35
C MET A 162 3.40 3.63 4.76
N LYS A 163 2.41 4.49 4.99
CA LYS A 163 2.15 5.10 6.30
C LYS A 163 1.63 4.08 7.32
N ASP A 164 0.83 3.12 6.87
CA ASP A 164 0.34 2.02 7.70
C ASP A 164 1.43 0.98 7.98
N THR A 165 2.34 0.72 7.03
CA THR A 165 3.52 -0.16 7.26
C THR A 165 4.50 0.47 8.24
N CYS A 166 4.52 1.81 8.30
CA CYS A 166 5.26 2.50 9.32
C CYS A 166 4.54 2.34 10.67
N ARG A 167 3.21 2.42 10.81
CA ARG A 167 2.57 2.43 12.14
C ARG A 167 2.68 1.14 12.94
#